data_AF-A0A8B7J8C4-F1
#
_entry.id   AF-A0A8B7J8C4-F1
#
_cell.length_a   1.000
_cell.length_b   1.000
_cell.length_c   1.000
_cell.angle_alpha   90.00
_cell.angle_beta   90.00
_cell.angle_gamma   90.00
#
_symmetry.space_group_name_H-M   'P 1'
#
loop_
_entity.id
_entity.type
_entity.pdbx_description
1 polymer ?
#
loop_
_entity_poly.entity_id
_entity_poly.type
_entity_poly.pdbx_seq_one_letter_code
_entity_poly.pdbx_strand_id
1 'polypeptide(L)'
;MVLARSGLWQEVVNVPANQTWLMPEGMSFEEGAAFPVNYITAYMILFDFGNLRPNQSVLIHMAAGGVGTAAVQLCKTVENVTIFGTASASKHDALRESGVAHPIDYRTIDYVEEVRKISPKGVDIVMDPLGGSDTSKAFHLLKPMGKLITYGVSNLITGQKKNLMAMAKTWWNQFSINALQLLHHNKAVCGYDLGNMDEEYELLGGVITKLINLYSQGKIKPKIDSVWPFEQAHFQLLVELLQGQAGLSQGIHVPRHTCRRLEVQYDNAIAANVHHIHMMLV
;
A
#
# COMPACT_ATOMS: atom_id res chain seq x y z
N MET A 1 -16.00 -8.07 -1.16
CA MET A 1 -14.87 -7.18 -1.51
C MET A 1 -14.77 -7.10 -3.01
N VAL A 2 -14.35 -5.96 -3.54
CA VAL A 2 -14.19 -5.69 -4.97
C VAL A 2 -12.88 -4.95 -5.21
N LEU A 3 -12.22 -5.23 -6.33
CA LEU A 3 -11.07 -4.48 -6.82
C LEU A 3 -11.31 -4.15 -8.29
N ALA A 4 -11.38 -2.87 -8.60
CA ALA A 4 -11.53 -2.38 -9.97
C ALA A 4 -10.68 -1.13 -10.15
N ARG A 5 -10.24 -0.89 -11.39
CA ARG A 5 -9.40 0.26 -11.75
C ARG A 5 -10.08 1.61 -11.46
N SER A 6 -11.39 1.68 -11.66
CA SER A 6 -12.18 2.89 -11.48
C SER A 6 -13.66 2.55 -11.24
N GLY A 7 -14.47 3.58 -10.92
CA GLY A 7 -15.91 3.40 -10.76
C GLY A 7 -16.35 2.78 -9.43
N LEU A 8 -15.52 2.80 -8.38
CA LEU A 8 -15.91 2.27 -7.07
C LEU A 8 -16.55 3.32 -6.13
N TRP A 9 -16.56 4.60 -6.51
CA TRP A 9 -17.19 5.68 -5.73
C TRP A 9 -18.63 5.93 -6.19
N GLN A 10 -19.50 4.95 -5.95
CA GLN A 10 -20.92 4.99 -6.28
C GLN A 10 -21.72 4.02 -5.39
N GLU A 11 -23.04 4.15 -5.38
CA GLU A 11 -23.93 3.28 -4.59
C GLU A 11 -24.08 1.86 -5.17
N VAL A 12 -24.00 1.73 -6.51
CA VAL A 12 -24.17 0.45 -7.22
C VAL A 12 -23.10 0.35 -8.29
N VAL A 13 -22.47 -0.81 -8.43
CA VAL A 13 -21.47 -1.06 -9.46
C VAL A 13 -21.69 -2.41 -10.13
N ASN A 14 -21.49 -2.46 -11.45
CA ASN A 14 -21.45 -3.69 -12.22
C ASN A 14 -19.99 -4.03 -12.55
N VAL A 15 -19.49 -5.15 -12.06
CA VAL A 15 -18.10 -5.58 -12.26
C VAL A 15 -18.02 -7.04 -12.71
N PRO A 16 -16.96 -7.43 -13.44
CA PRO A 16 -16.64 -8.83 -13.67
C PRO A 16 -16.56 -9.65 -12.38
N ALA A 17 -17.10 -10.87 -12.39
CA ALA A 17 -17.11 -11.75 -11.21
C ALA A 17 -15.72 -12.02 -10.62
N ASN A 18 -14.71 -12.15 -11.49
CA ASN A 18 -13.32 -12.40 -11.13
C ASN A 18 -12.60 -11.20 -10.49
N GLN A 19 -13.27 -10.05 -10.37
CA GLN A 19 -12.83 -8.86 -9.62
C GLN A 19 -13.46 -8.78 -8.22
N THR A 20 -14.17 -9.83 -7.81
CA THR A 20 -14.90 -9.86 -6.54
C THR A 20 -14.47 -11.05 -5.70
N TRP A 21 -14.47 -10.84 -4.39
CA TRP A 21 -14.17 -11.89 -3.40
C TRP A 21 -15.16 -11.79 -2.25
N LEU A 22 -15.56 -12.95 -1.72
CA LEU A 22 -16.40 -13.01 -0.54
C LEU A 22 -15.65 -12.42 0.66
N MET A 23 -16.37 -11.64 1.48
CA MET A 23 -15.83 -11.16 2.74
C MET A 23 -15.80 -12.31 3.76
N PRO A 24 -14.71 -12.50 4.49
CA PRO A 24 -14.67 -13.44 5.61
C PRO A 24 -15.71 -13.09 6.67
N GLU A 25 -16.15 -14.09 7.42
CA GLU A 25 -17.03 -13.87 8.57
C GLU A 25 -16.35 -12.96 9.60
N GLY A 26 -17.10 -12.03 10.19
CA GLY A 26 -16.60 -11.06 11.16
C GLY A 26 -15.88 -9.85 10.57
N MET A 27 -15.63 -9.81 9.25
CA MET A 27 -15.09 -8.63 8.59
C MET A 27 -16.17 -7.56 8.39
N SER A 28 -15.92 -6.36 8.88
CA SER A 28 -16.82 -5.22 8.64
C SER A 28 -16.69 -4.72 7.19
N PHE A 29 -17.68 -3.99 6.70
CA PHE A 29 -17.60 -3.41 5.35
C PHE A 29 -16.48 -2.38 5.22
N GLU A 30 -16.24 -1.62 6.28
CA GLU A 30 -15.13 -0.68 6.36
C GLU A 30 -13.79 -1.42 6.24
N GLU A 31 -13.61 -2.51 6.99
CA GLU A 31 -12.43 -3.36 6.86
C GLU A 31 -12.31 -3.93 5.44
N GLY A 32 -13.40 -4.45 4.88
CA GLY A 32 -13.45 -4.99 3.52
C GLY A 32 -13.17 -3.97 2.42
N ALA A 33 -13.46 -2.69 2.63
CA ALA A 33 -13.12 -1.61 1.71
C ALA A 33 -11.65 -1.19 1.82
N ALA A 34 -11.08 -1.18 3.02
CA ALA A 34 -9.67 -0.83 3.25
C ALA A 34 -8.68 -1.97 2.92
N PHE A 35 -9.18 -3.19 2.71
CA PHE A 35 -8.37 -4.40 2.59
C PHE A 35 -7.63 -4.54 1.24
N PRO A 36 -8.29 -4.56 0.07
CA PRO A 36 -7.69 -5.12 -1.15
C PRO A 36 -6.45 -4.36 -1.61
N VAL A 37 -6.55 -3.05 -1.83
CA VAL A 37 -5.44 -2.24 -2.37
C VAL A 37 -4.24 -2.25 -1.43
N ASN A 38 -4.46 -2.00 -0.14
CA ASN A 38 -3.38 -1.85 0.84
C ASN A 38 -2.63 -3.16 1.08
N TYR A 39 -3.35 -4.26 1.28
CA TYR A 39 -2.75 -5.54 1.62
C TYR A 39 -2.18 -6.28 0.42
N ILE A 40 -2.81 -6.19 -0.77
CA ILE A 40 -2.21 -6.75 -2.00
C ILE A 40 -0.89 -6.04 -2.28
N THR A 41 -0.88 -4.69 -2.26
CA THR A 41 0.33 -3.90 -2.50
C THR A 41 1.44 -4.29 -1.53
N ALA A 42 1.14 -4.30 -0.23
CA ALA A 42 2.12 -4.67 0.79
C ALA A 42 2.63 -6.12 0.61
N TYR A 43 1.74 -7.06 0.28
CA TYR A 43 2.10 -8.47 0.06
C TYR A 43 3.03 -8.63 -1.15
N MET A 44 2.66 -8.10 -2.31
CA MET A 44 3.45 -8.19 -3.55
C MET A 44 4.85 -7.58 -3.36
N ILE A 45 4.92 -6.44 -2.68
CA ILE A 45 6.19 -5.76 -2.40
C ILE A 45 7.07 -6.60 -1.46
N LEU A 46 6.52 -7.08 -0.34
CA LEU A 46 7.31 -7.78 0.67
C LEU A 46 7.71 -9.19 0.23
N PHE A 47 6.80 -9.94 -0.37
CA PHE A 47 6.99 -11.36 -0.64
C PHE A 47 7.43 -11.63 -2.08
N ASP A 48 6.78 -11.05 -3.09
CA ASP A 48 7.09 -11.39 -4.48
C ASP A 48 8.34 -10.65 -4.99
N PHE A 49 8.45 -9.34 -4.75
CA PHE A 49 9.67 -8.59 -5.07
C PHE A 49 10.74 -8.67 -3.97
N GLY A 50 10.33 -8.42 -2.73
CA GLY A 50 11.24 -8.34 -1.59
C GLY A 50 11.82 -9.69 -1.17
N ASN A 51 11.08 -10.77 -1.40
CA ASN A 51 11.39 -12.11 -0.89
C ASN A 51 11.76 -12.05 0.61
N LEU A 52 10.84 -11.47 1.41
CA LEU A 52 11.00 -11.32 2.85
C LEU A 52 11.15 -12.68 3.53
N ARG A 53 12.20 -12.82 4.33
CA ARG A 53 12.59 -14.03 5.04
C ARG A 53 12.89 -13.74 6.52
N PRO A 54 12.95 -14.78 7.36
CA PRO A 54 13.33 -14.62 8.75
C PRO A 54 14.66 -13.89 8.93
N ASN A 55 14.76 -13.10 10.01
CA ASN A 55 15.96 -12.34 10.41
C ASN A 55 16.37 -11.21 9.44
N GLN A 56 15.48 -10.79 8.54
CA GLN A 56 15.71 -9.64 7.65
C GLN A 56 15.24 -8.32 8.27
N SER A 57 15.64 -7.22 7.63
CA SER A 57 15.27 -5.86 8.03
C SER A 57 14.55 -5.12 6.91
N VAL A 58 13.47 -4.42 7.25
CA VAL A 58 12.62 -3.70 6.31
C VAL A 58 12.50 -2.24 6.72
N LEU A 59 12.73 -1.32 5.78
CA LEU A 59 12.39 0.09 5.93
C LEU A 59 11.06 0.37 5.24
N ILE A 60 10.06 0.76 6.04
CA ILE A 60 8.72 1.09 5.59
C ILE A 60 8.56 2.61 5.67
N HIS A 61 8.65 3.29 4.52
CA HIS A 61 8.28 4.70 4.47
C HIS A 61 6.77 4.86 4.64
N MET A 62 6.37 5.93 5.33
CA MET A 62 4.96 6.24 5.60
C MET A 62 4.27 5.09 6.37
N ALA A 63 4.97 4.55 7.38
CA ALA A 63 4.56 3.34 8.10
C ALA A 63 3.18 3.45 8.78
N ALA A 64 2.69 4.66 9.02
CA ALA A 64 1.37 4.92 9.60
C ALA A 64 0.24 5.10 8.57
N GLY A 65 0.54 4.99 7.27
CA GLY A 65 -0.46 5.03 6.20
C GLY A 65 -1.09 3.67 5.91
N GLY A 66 -1.99 3.61 4.92
CA GLY A 66 -2.73 2.38 4.60
C GLY A 66 -1.85 1.19 4.21
N VAL A 67 -0.97 1.37 3.21
CA VAL A 67 -0.02 0.32 2.81
C VAL A 67 1.02 0.06 3.91
N GLY A 68 1.50 1.13 4.57
CA GLY A 68 2.51 1.02 5.62
C GLY A 68 2.05 0.16 6.80
N THR A 69 0.83 0.39 7.29
CA THR A 69 0.24 -0.40 8.39
C THR A 69 -0.03 -1.85 7.99
N ALA A 70 -0.46 -2.10 6.75
CA ALA A 70 -0.59 -3.46 6.21
C ALA A 70 0.78 -4.17 6.16
N ALA A 71 1.82 -3.48 5.68
CA ALA A 71 3.18 -4.00 5.60
C ALA A 71 3.76 -4.33 6.97
N VAL A 72 3.57 -3.49 7.98
CA VAL A 72 3.99 -3.77 9.37
C VAL A 72 3.35 -5.08 9.86
N GLN A 73 2.06 -5.27 9.62
CA GLN A 73 1.35 -6.49 10.04
C GLN A 73 1.85 -7.72 9.30
N LEU A 74 2.08 -7.62 7.98
CA LEU A 74 2.63 -8.72 7.18
C LEU A 74 4.07 -9.08 7.60
N CYS A 75 4.93 -8.10 7.89
CA CYS A 75 6.27 -8.36 8.41
C CYS A 75 6.25 -9.18 9.72
N LYS A 76 5.26 -8.96 10.59
CA LYS A 76 5.10 -9.71 11.84
C LYS A 76 4.66 -11.17 11.65
N THR A 77 4.24 -11.55 10.45
CA THR A 77 3.96 -12.96 10.12
C THR A 77 5.23 -13.75 9.83
N VAL A 78 6.38 -13.07 9.73
CA VAL A 78 7.69 -13.65 9.48
C VAL A 78 8.57 -13.49 10.72
N GLU A 79 9.31 -14.53 11.07
CA GLU A 79 10.11 -14.58 12.29
C GLU A 79 11.25 -13.54 12.28
N ASN A 80 11.45 -12.86 13.41
CA ASN A 80 12.60 -11.97 13.67
C ASN A 80 12.85 -10.89 12.59
N VAL A 81 11.80 -10.35 11.98
CA VAL A 81 11.93 -9.22 11.06
C VAL A 81 12.09 -7.91 11.84
N THR A 82 13.16 -7.16 11.57
CA THR A 82 13.39 -5.84 12.16
C THR A 82 12.77 -4.75 11.28
N ILE A 83 11.81 -4.00 11.84
CA ILE A 83 11.06 -2.99 11.09
C ILE A 83 11.52 -1.58 11.48
N PHE A 84 12.02 -0.83 10.50
CA PHE A 84 12.23 0.62 10.55
C PHE A 84 11.03 1.31 9.89
N GLY A 85 10.48 2.35 10.50
CA GLY A 85 9.29 3.02 9.97
C GLY A 85 9.42 4.54 10.00
N THR A 86 9.18 5.22 8.88
CA THR A 86 9.15 6.70 8.89
C THR A 86 7.73 7.23 9.03
N ALA A 87 7.52 8.15 9.98
CA ALA A 87 6.26 8.87 10.21
C ALA A 87 6.51 10.08 11.13
N SER A 88 5.55 11.01 11.23
CA SER A 88 5.62 12.10 12.20
C SER A 88 5.70 11.59 13.64
N ALA A 89 6.44 12.29 14.52
CA ALA A 89 6.64 11.90 15.92
C ALA A 89 5.33 11.57 16.67
N SER A 90 4.25 12.30 16.40
CA SER A 90 2.92 12.05 17.01
C SER A 90 2.35 10.65 16.76
N LYS A 91 2.84 9.94 15.73
CA LYS A 91 2.39 8.58 15.37
C LYS A 91 3.34 7.49 15.87
N HIS A 92 4.45 7.84 16.53
CA HIS A 92 5.50 6.88 16.87
C HIS A 92 5.05 5.84 17.90
N ASP A 93 4.28 6.23 18.91
CA ASP A 93 3.82 5.30 19.96
C ASP A 93 2.91 4.23 19.37
N ALA A 94 1.93 4.64 18.55
CA ALA A 94 1.08 3.72 17.80
C ALA A 94 1.87 2.80 16.86
N LEU A 95 2.98 3.27 16.27
CA LEU A 95 3.85 2.44 15.44
C LEU A 95 4.62 1.41 16.28
N ARG A 96 5.15 1.79 17.44
CA ARG A 96 5.83 0.85 18.36
C ARG A 96 4.88 -0.25 18.81
N GLU A 97 3.67 0.11 19.24
CA GLU A 97 2.62 -0.85 19.62
C GLU A 97 2.24 -1.77 18.47
N SER A 98 2.25 -1.25 17.23
CA SER A 98 1.96 -2.06 16.04
C SER A 98 3.08 -3.04 15.69
N GLY A 99 4.31 -2.81 16.16
CA GLY A 99 5.48 -3.68 15.96
C GLY A 99 6.63 -3.04 15.18
N VAL A 100 6.61 -1.73 14.94
CA VAL A 100 7.76 -1.01 14.40
C VAL A 100 8.82 -0.86 15.48
N ALA A 101 9.95 -1.56 15.32
CA ALA A 101 11.04 -1.52 16.29
C ALA A 101 11.69 -0.13 16.37
N HIS A 102 11.81 0.55 15.23
CA HIS A 102 12.53 1.83 15.12
C HIS A 102 11.71 2.85 14.32
N PRO A 103 10.77 3.58 14.96
CA PRO A 103 10.09 4.69 14.32
C PRO A 103 11.02 5.92 14.21
N ILE A 104 10.97 6.61 13.07
CA ILE A 104 11.86 7.72 12.71
C ILE A 104 11.01 8.91 12.26
N ASP A 105 11.20 10.09 12.87
CA ASP A 105 10.60 11.35 12.39
C ASP A 105 11.46 11.95 11.28
N TYR A 106 11.08 11.65 10.04
CA TYR A 106 11.75 12.08 8.82
C TYR A 106 11.75 13.60 8.62
N ARG A 107 10.93 14.35 9.37
CA ARG A 107 10.83 15.82 9.26
C ARG A 107 11.92 16.53 10.05
N THR A 108 12.48 15.85 11.04
CA THR A 108 13.44 16.45 11.99
C THR A 108 14.84 15.89 11.82
N ILE A 109 14.99 14.66 11.32
CA ILE A 109 16.27 13.94 11.27
C ILE A 109 16.37 13.17 9.93
N ASP A 110 17.59 13.03 9.38
CA ASP A 110 17.83 12.17 8.21
C ASP A 110 17.68 10.69 8.59
N TYR A 111 16.70 10.02 7.98
CA TYR A 111 16.40 8.62 8.24
C TYR A 111 17.55 7.67 7.88
N VAL A 112 18.41 8.03 6.92
CA VAL A 112 19.56 7.20 6.52
C VAL A 112 20.54 7.10 7.68
N GLU A 113 20.80 8.20 8.38
CA GLU A 113 21.71 8.24 9.52
C GLU A 113 21.13 7.44 10.69
N GLU A 114 19.85 7.61 11.00
CA GLU A 114 19.17 6.87 12.08
C GLU A 114 19.16 5.37 11.83
N VAL A 115 18.88 4.94 10.59
CA VAL A 115 18.98 3.52 10.23
C VAL A 115 20.41 3.02 10.38
N ARG A 116 21.43 3.78 9.95
CA ARG A 116 22.83 3.36 10.06
C ARG A 116 23.36 3.31 11.49
N LYS A 117 22.85 4.12 12.41
CA LYS A 117 23.19 4.03 13.84
C LYS A 117 22.83 2.66 14.43
N ILE A 118 21.75 2.06 13.95
CA ILE A 118 21.21 0.79 14.45
C ILE A 118 21.67 -0.39 13.59
N SER A 119 21.64 -0.23 12.27
CA SER A 119 22.07 -1.21 11.28
C SER A 119 23.09 -0.57 10.31
N PRO A 120 24.39 -0.54 10.67
CA PRO A 120 25.41 0.14 9.87
C PRO A 120 25.52 -0.36 8.42
N LYS A 121 25.18 -1.64 8.20
CA LYS A 121 25.18 -2.28 6.88
C LYS A 121 23.96 -1.95 6.03
N GLY A 122 22.95 -1.26 6.58
CA GLY A 122 21.73 -0.90 5.89
C GLY A 122 20.54 -1.83 6.18
N VAL A 123 19.60 -1.95 5.24
CA VAL A 123 18.40 -2.82 5.34
C VAL A 123 18.28 -3.78 4.16
N ASP A 124 17.49 -4.85 4.32
CA ASP A 124 17.29 -5.87 3.29
C ASP A 124 16.23 -5.46 2.25
N ILE A 125 15.17 -4.78 2.70
CA ILE A 125 14.06 -4.34 1.86
C ILE A 125 13.74 -2.87 2.18
N VAL A 126 13.55 -2.05 1.15
CA VAL A 126 13.00 -0.69 1.28
C VAL A 126 11.70 -0.59 0.48
N MET A 127 10.64 -0.17 1.15
CA MET A 127 9.37 0.19 0.54
C MET A 127 9.34 1.70 0.30
N ASP A 128 9.38 2.12 -0.96
CA ASP A 128 9.46 3.53 -1.38
C ASP A 128 8.18 4.02 -2.08
N PRO A 129 7.26 4.68 -1.36
CA PRO A 129 6.13 5.39 -1.96
C PRO A 129 6.49 6.83 -2.37
N LEU A 130 7.69 7.32 -2.05
CA LEU A 130 8.04 8.74 -2.13
C LEU A 130 8.51 9.11 -3.54
N GLY A 131 9.46 8.35 -4.09
CA GLY A 131 10.08 8.61 -5.37
C GLY A 131 11.10 9.77 -5.37
N GLY A 132 11.79 9.96 -6.49
CA GLY A 132 12.74 11.06 -6.70
C GLY A 132 14.05 10.87 -5.94
N SER A 133 14.49 11.90 -5.19
CA SER A 133 15.78 11.87 -4.48
C SER A 133 15.84 10.82 -3.36
N ASP A 134 14.70 10.49 -2.75
CA ASP A 134 14.62 9.47 -1.70
C ASP A 134 14.93 8.06 -2.23
N THR A 135 14.55 7.75 -3.46
CA THR A 135 14.89 6.49 -4.14
C THR A 135 16.41 6.28 -4.20
N SER A 136 17.18 7.34 -4.47
CA SER A 136 18.65 7.27 -4.47
C SER A 136 19.24 7.02 -3.07
N LYS A 137 18.75 7.74 -2.05
CA LYS A 137 19.15 7.51 -0.65
C LYS A 137 18.85 6.08 -0.21
N ALA A 138 17.65 5.62 -0.50
CA ALA A 138 17.19 4.27 -0.19
C ALA A 138 18.05 3.19 -0.86
N PHE A 139 18.43 3.36 -2.13
CA PHE A 139 19.31 2.41 -2.83
C PHE A 139 20.66 2.23 -2.12
N HIS A 140 21.27 3.33 -1.68
CA HIS A 140 22.55 3.30 -0.95
C HIS A 140 22.41 2.75 0.48
N LEU A 141 21.20 2.74 1.02
CA LEU A 141 20.88 2.15 2.33
C LEU A 141 20.63 0.63 2.26
N LEU A 142 20.58 0.02 1.08
CA LEU A 142 20.44 -1.44 0.98
C LEU A 142 21.72 -2.18 1.39
N LYS A 143 21.53 -3.31 2.08
CA LYS A 143 22.52 -4.38 2.25
C LYS A 143 22.82 -5.06 0.90
N PRO A 144 23.89 -5.87 0.80
CA PRO A 144 24.02 -6.84 -0.28
C PRO A 144 22.78 -7.74 -0.36
N MET A 145 22.37 -8.07 -1.58
CA MET A 145 21.12 -8.77 -1.93
C MET A 145 19.84 -8.02 -1.55
N GLY A 146 19.94 -6.74 -1.17
CA GLY A 146 18.81 -5.91 -0.81
C GLY A 146 17.98 -5.46 -2.02
N LYS A 147 16.70 -5.16 -1.77
CA LYS A 147 15.74 -4.72 -2.78
C LYS A 147 15.12 -3.39 -2.42
N LEU A 148 15.11 -2.46 -3.37
CA LEU A 148 14.35 -1.23 -3.32
C LEU A 148 13.13 -1.40 -4.21
N ILE A 149 11.92 -1.27 -3.64
CA ILE A 149 10.68 -1.37 -4.38
C ILE A 149 9.96 -0.04 -4.33
N THR A 150 9.89 0.64 -5.48
CA THR A 150 9.16 1.90 -5.62
C THR A 150 7.74 1.60 -6.08
N TYR A 151 6.75 2.14 -5.36
CA TYR A 151 5.32 1.87 -5.61
C TYR A 151 4.43 3.12 -5.51
N GLY A 152 5.06 4.29 -5.51
CA GLY A 152 4.38 5.56 -5.46
C GLY A 152 5.31 6.70 -5.82
N VAL A 153 4.70 7.87 -5.99
CA VAL A 153 5.38 9.13 -6.27
C VAL A 153 4.83 10.23 -5.38
N SER A 154 4.65 9.96 -4.08
CA SER A 154 4.01 10.89 -3.13
C SER A 154 4.69 12.26 -3.08
N ASN A 155 6.01 12.34 -3.32
CA ASN A 155 6.73 13.61 -3.44
C ASN A 155 6.25 14.50 -4.62
N LEU A 156 5.51 13.95 -5.59
CA LEU A 156 4.98 14.68 -6.74
C LEU A 156 3.57 15.23 -6.53
N ILE A 157 2.84 14.71 -5.55
CA ILE A 157 1.43 15.05 -5.30
C ILE A 157 1.31 16.26 -4.35
N THR A 158 2.42 16.72 -3.77
CA THR A 158 2.46 17.93 -2.95
C THR A 158 2.33 19.20 -3.80
N GLY A 159 1.10 19.71 -3.96
CA GLY A 159 0.82 21.03 -4.53
C GLY A 159 -0.44 21.08 -5.43
N GLN A 160 -1.31 22.07 -5.23
CA GLN A 160 -2.61 22.24 -5.92
C GLN A 160 -2.55 22.45 -7.44
N LYS A 161 -1.36 22.49 -8.06
CA LYS A 161 -1.23 22.68 -9.51
C LYS A 161 -0.29 21.62 -10.04
N LYS A 162 -0.67 20.96 -11.14
CA LYS A 162 0.23 20.18 -12.01
C LYS A 162 1.38 21.10 -12.42
N ASN A 163 2.40 21.18 -11.59
CA ASN A 163 3.51 22.08 -11.80
C ASN A 163 4.44 21.36 -12.77
N LEU A 164 4.33 21.69 -14.06
CA LEU A 164 5.21 21.14 -15.11
C LEU A 164 6.69 21.30 -14.74
N MET A 165 7.04 22.34 -13.98
CA MET A 165 8.39 22.53 -13.43
C MET A 165 8.76 21.46 -12.39
N ALA A 166 7.82 21.03 -11.55
CA ALA A 166 8.03 19.92 -10.62
C ALA A 166 8.21 18.60 -11.39
N MET A 167 7.39 18.35 -12.42
CA MET A 167 7.55 17.17 -13.29
C MET A 167 8.91 17.16 -14.03
N ALA A 168 9.34 18.30 -14.57
CA ALA A 168 10.64 18.44 -15.22
C ALA A 168 11.80 18.25 -14.24
N LYS A 169 11.70 18.80 -13.03
CA LYS A 169 12.67 18.59 -11.95
C LYS A 169 12.73 17.12 -11.53
N THR A 170 11.62 16.39 -11.55
CA THR A 170 11.59 14.95 -11.29
C THR A 170 12.28 14.16 -12.38
N TRP A 171 12.04 14.49 -13.65
CA TRP A 171 12.75 13.86 -14.76
C TRP A 171 14.26 14.10 -14.68
N TRP A 172 14.65 15.30 -14.22
CA TRP A 172 16.06 15.66 -13.99
C TRP A 172 16.68 14.98 -12.76
N ASN A 173 15.90 14.79 -11.69
CA ASN A 173 16.32 14.14 -10.45
C ASN A 173 15.92 12.66 -10.40
N GLN A 174 15.61 12.07 -11.55
CA GLN A 174 15.16 10.69 -11.62
C GLN A 174 16.33 9.78 -11.23
N PHE A 175 16.09 8.92 -10.25
CA PHE A 175 17.05 7.88 -9.92
C PHE A 175 17.29 7.02 -11.15
N SER A 176 18.55 6.91 -11.57
CA SER A 176 18.99 6.11 -12.69
C SER A 176 20.10 5.19 -12.22
N ILE A 177 19.99 3.91 -12.59
CA ILE A 177 20.97 2.88 -12.29
C ILE A 177 21.11 1.97 -13.50
N ASN A 178 22.36 1.61 -13.82
CA ASN A 178 22.64 0.69 -14.92
C ASN A 178 22.89 -0.75 -14.42
N ALA A 179 22.84 -1.71 -15.33
CA ALA A 179 23.01 -3.13 -15.00
C ALA A 179 24.38 -3.45 -14.38
N LEU A 180 25.46 -2.77 -14.82
CA LEU A 180 26.80 -2.97 -14.25
C LEU A 180 26.87 -2.48 -12.80
N GLN A 181 26.21 -1.36 -12.48
CA GLN A 181 26.09 -0.89 -11.10
C GLN A 181 25.31 -1.89 -10.25
N LEU A 182 24.19 -2.44 -10.73
CA LEU A 182 23.45 -3.47 -9.99
C LEU A 182 24.31 -4.72 -9.74
N LEU A 183 25.06 -5.17 -10.76
CA LEU A 183 25.98 -6.30 -10.67
C LEU A 183 27.09 -6.05 -9.63
N HIS A 184 27.72 -4.88 -9.65
CA HIS A 184 28.79 -4.55 -8.70
C HIS A 184 28.28 -4.43 -7.25
N HIS A 185 27.08 -3.88 -7.05
CA HIS A 185 26.53 -3.69 -5.70
C HIS A 185 25.79 -4.92 -5.15
N ASN A 186 25.46 -5.90 -6.00
CA ASN A 186 24.59 -7.03 -5.67
C ASN A 186 23.24 -6.58 -5.09
N LYS A 187 22.56 -5.65 -5.76
CA LYS A 187 21.27 -5.08 -5.33
C LYS A 187 20.23 -5.19 -6.44
N ALA A 188 18.95 -5.09 -6.09
CA ALA A 188 17.87 -4.98 -7.07
C ALA A 188 17.01 -3.72 -6.83
N VAL A 189 16.44 -3.22 -7.92
CA VAL A 189 15.48 -2.13 -7.94
C VAL A 189 14.26 -2.60 -8.69
N CYS A 190 13.08 -2.45 -8.09
CA CYS A 190 11.80 -2.92 -8.60
C CYS A 190 10.79 -1.77 -8.63
N GLY A 191 9.86 -1.83 -9.58
CA GLY A 191 8.69 -0.94 -9.64
C GLY A 191 7.42 -1.76 -9.49
N TYR A 192 6.45 -1.25 -8.73
CA TYR A 192 5.16 -1.90 -8.55
C TYR A 192 4.02 -0.88 -8.60
N ASP A 193 3.01 -1.14 -9.41
CA ASP A 193 1.77 -0.36 -9.43
C ASP A 193 0.60 -1.32 -9.68
N LEU A 194 -0.24 -1.50 -8.66
CA LEU A 194 -1.43 -2.36 -8.74
C LEU A 194 -2.39 -1.90 -9.85
N GLY A 195 -2.47 -0.59 -10.13
CA GLY A 195 -3.33 -0.04 -11.18
C GLY A 195 -2.87 -0.34 -12.61
N ASN A 196 -1.68 -0.93 -12.78
CA ASN A 196 -1.19 -1.43 -14.08
C ASN A 196 -1.17 -2.96 -14.13
N MET A 197 -1.82 -3.65 -13.18
CA MET A 197 -1.95 -5.11 -13.13
C MET A 197 -3.37 -5.58 -13.49
N ASP A 198 -4.07 -4.81 -14.32
CA ASP A 198 -5.50 -4.96 -14.63
C ASP A 198 -5.86 -6.29 -15.33
N GLU A 199 -4.90 -7.10 -15.78
CA GLU A 199 -5.16 -8.37 -16.48
C GLU A 199 -4.74 -9.61 -15.66
N GLU A 200 -4.03 -9.41 -14.55
CA GLU A 200 -3.38 -10.49 -13.79
C GLU A 200 -4.29 -11.05 -12.67
N TYR A 201 -5.56 -11.30 -12.98
CA TYR A 201 -6.58 -11.69 -12.00
C TYR A 201 -6.27 -13.00 -11.26
N GLU A 202 -5.62 -13.95 -11.93
CA GLU A 202 -5.25 -15.23 -11.30
C GLU A 202 -4.19 -15.02 -10.21
N LEU A 203 -3.16 -14.21 -10.51
CA LEU A 203 -2.14 -13.81 -9.55
C LEU A 203 -2.76 -13.06 -8.36
N LEU A 204 -3.58 -12.04 -8.63
CA LEU A 204 -4.24 -11.25 -7.59
C LEU A 204 -5.21 -12.09 -6.75
N GLY A 205 -5.94 -13.03 -7.38
CA GLY A 205 -6.83 -13.96 -6.70
C GLY A 205 -6.09 -14.90 -5.75
N GLY A 206 -4.92 -15.41 -6.15
CA GLY A 206 -4.03 -16.19 -5.30
C GLY A 206 -3.53 -15.40 -4.08
N VAL A 207 -3.17 -14.12 -4.29
CA VAL A 207 -2.72 -13.22 -3.21
C VAL A 207 -3.85 -12.90 -2.24
N ILE A 208 -5.03 -12.52 -2.73
CA ILE A 208 -6.20 -12.25 -1.87
C ILE A 208 -6.56 -13.49 -1.05
N THR A 209 -6.50 -14.68 -1.63
CA THR A 209 -6.80 -15.92 -0.89
C THR A 209 -5.85 -16.10 0.30
N LYS A 210 -4.54 -15.86 0.11
CA LYS A 210 -3.55 -15.91 1.20
C LYS A 210 -3.84 -14.85 2.26
N LEU A 211 -4.18 -13.63 1.85
CA LEU A 211 -4.51 -12.52 2.75
C LEU A 211 -5.78 -12.80 3.56
N ILE A 212 -6.85 -13.30 2.94
CA ILE A 212 -8.08 -13.72 3.64
C ILE A 212 -7.77 -14.78 4.70
N ASN A 213 -6.88 -15.72 4.39
CA ASN A 213 -6.46 -16.74 5.36
C ASN A 213 -5.72 -16.09 6.55
N LEU A 214 -4.78 -15.17 6.30
CA LEU A 214 -4.11 -14.43 7.37
C LEU A 214 -5.08 -13.60 8.22
N TYR A 215 -6.10 -12.99 7.61
CA TYR A 215 -7.14 -12.26 8.32
C TYR A 215 -7.96 -13.19 9.23
N SER A 216 -8.37 -14.34 8.69
CA SER A 216 -9.16 -15.35 9.42
C SER A 216 -8.37 -15.97 10.58
N GLN A 217 -7.04 -16.03 10.49
CA GLN A 217 -6.15 -16.42 11.58
C GLN A 217 -5.91 -15.30 12.62
N GLY A 218 -6.48 -14.11 12.44
CA GLY A 218 -6.26 -12.95 13.30
C GLY A 218 -4.85 -12.34 13.20
N LYS A 219 -4.09 -12.69 12.15
CA LYS A 219 -2.71 -12.19 11.96
C LYS A 219 -2.66 -10.81 11.34
N ILE A 220 -3.68 -10.45 10.56
CA ILE A 220 -3.84 -9.13 9.96
C ILE A 220 -5.25 -8.60 10.18
N LYS A 221 -5.37 -7.29 10.38
CA LYS A 221 -6.63 -6.57 10.58
C LYS A 221 -6.48 -5.12 10.08
N PRO A 222 -7.30 -4.67 9.09
CA PRO A 222 -7.30 -3.27 8.65
C PRO A 222 -7.50 -2.29 9.81
N LYS A 223 -6.78 -1.16 9.76
CA LYS A 223 -6.91 -0.09 10.75
C LYS A 223 -7.61 1.09 10.08
N ILE A 224 -8.90 1.22 10.36
CA ILE A 224 -9.72 2.31 9.80
C ILE A 224 -9.38 3.60 10.52
N ASP A 225 -8.93 4.60 9.77
CA ASP A 225 -8.62 5.93 10.31
C ASP A 225 -9.91 6.74 10.47
N SER A 226 -10.67 6.85 9.38
CA SER A 226 -11.89 7.65 9.35
C SER A 226 -12.84 7.18 8.23
N VAL A 227 -14.14 7.45 8.43
CA VAL A 227 -15.21 7.13 7.47
C VAL A 227 -16.00 8.40 7.21
N TRP A 228 -16.24 8.72 5.94
CA TRP A 228 -16.80 9.99 5.50
C TRP A 228 -17.97 9.80 4.53
N PRO A 229 -19.07 10.53 4.68
CA PRO A 229 -20.13 10.57 3.68
C PRO A 229 -19.63 11.14 2.33
N PHE A 230 -20.22 10.71 1.22
CA PHE A 230 -19.89 11.23 -0.12
C PHE A 230 -19.99 12.74 -0.25
N GLU A 231 -20.92 13.38 0.45
CA GLU A 231 -21.05 14.84 0.42
C GLU A 231 -19.83 15.54 1.01
N GLN A 232 -19.08 14.86 1.88
CA GLN A 232 -17.88 15.39 2.53
C GLN A 232 -16.60 14.93 1.82
N ALA A 233 -16.69 14.10 0.77
CA ALA A 233 -15.54 13.58 0.05
C ALA A 233 -14.69 14.71 -0.55
N HIS A 234 -15.33 15.74 -1.11
CA HIS A 234 -14.63 16.91 -1.64
C HIS A 234 -13.84 17.67 -0.56
N PHE A 235 -14.37 17.75 0.65
CA PHE A 235 -13.71 18.44 1.77
C PHE A 235 -12.50 17.66 2.27
N GLN A 236 -12.63 16.33 2.41
CA GLN A 236 -11.53 15.46 2.84
C GLN A 236 -10.37 15.47 1.82
N LEU A 237 -10.67 15.26 0.53
CA LEU A 237 -9.66 15.36 -0.53
C LEU A 237 -8.92 16.69 -0.48
N LEU A 238 -9.63 17.78 -0.19
CA LEU A 238 -9.04 19.10 -0.07
C LEU A 238 -8.13 19.20 1.17
N VAL A 239 -8.55 18.68 2.33
CA VAL A 239 -7.73 18.62 3.55
C VAL A 239 -6.48 17.77 3.34
N GLU A 240 -6.60 16.59 2.77
CA GLU A 240 -5.45 15.72 2.51
C GLU A 240 -4.47 16.33 1.50
N LEU A 241 -4.98 16.96 0.43
CA LEU A 241 -4.17 17.70 -0.52
C LEU A 241 -3.45 18.88 0.15
N LEU A 242 -4.13 19.61 1.04
CA LEU A 242 -3.53 20.72 1.80
C LEU A 242 -2.47 20.24 2.81
N GLN A 243 -2.64 19.04 3.38
CA GLN A 243 -1.69 18.44 4.31
C GLN A 243 -0.54 17.70 3.62
N GLY A 244 -0.55 17.60 2.28
CA GLY A 244 0.40 16.76 1.53
C GLY A 244 0.23 15.26 1.85
N GLN A 245 -0.97 14.87 2.30
CA GLN A 245 -1.34 13.52 2.72
C GLN A 245 -2.38 12.86 1.79
N ALA A 246 -2.63 13.43 0.61
CA ALA A 246 -3.60 12.90 -0.35
C ALA A 246 -3.32 11.42 -0.69
N GLY A 247 -4.27 10.55 -0.36
CA GLY A 247 -4.16 9.10 -0.60
C GLY A 247 -3.29 8.34 0.41
N LEU A 248 -2.95 8.96 1.55
CA LEU A 248 -2.03 8.38 2.56
C LEU A 248 -2.75 7.93 3.84
N SER A 249 -4.02 8.31 4.03
CA SER A 249 -4.90 7.84 5.11
C SER A 249 -5.76 6.64 4.63
N GLN A 250 -6.17 5.73 5.52
CA GLN A 250 -7.26 4.79 5.22
C GLN A 250 -8.61 5.48 5.43
N GLY A 251 -8.88 6.52 4.63
CA GLY A 251 -10.17 7.18 4.58
C GLY A 251 -11.15 6.37 3.72
N ILE A 252 -12.32 6.04 4.28
CA ILE A 252 -13.37 5.31 3.55
C ILE A 252 -14.51 6.27 3.24
N HIS A 253 -14.95 6.28 1.99
CA HIS A 253 -16.09 7.07 1.57
C HIS A 253 -17.35 6.19 1.45
N VAL A 254 -18.41 6.59 2.14
CA VAL A 254 -19.69 5.86 2.17
C VAL A 254 -20.83 6.74 1.62
N PRO A 255 -21.76 6.20 0.81
CA PRO A 255 -23.00 6.89 0.47
C PRO A 255 -23.91 7.03 1.72
N ARG A 256 -24.79 8.05 1.76
CA ARG A 256 -25.74 8.31 2.88
C ARG A 256 -26.52 7.07 3.33
N HIS A 257 -26.85 6.24 2.35
CA HIS A 257 -27.71 5.06 2.38
C HIS A 257 -27.27 3.83 3.18
N THR A 258 -26.02 3.37 3.08
CA THR A 258 -25.85 1.90 3.07
C THR A 258 -24.45 1.38 3.41
N CYS A 259 -24.35 0.71 4.54
CA CYS A 259 -23.48 -0.47 4.70
C CYS A 259 -24.38 -1.62 5.15
N ARG A 260 -25.17 -2.14 4.21
CA ARG A 260 -25.99 -3.34 4.42
C ARG A 260 -25.67 -4.37 3.36
N ARG A 261 -26.00 -5.61 3.70
CA ARG A 261 -25.60 -6.88 3.09
C ARG A 261 -25.40 -6.79 1.58
N LEU A 262 -24.21 -7.18 1.12
CA LEU A 262 -23.92 -7.40 -0.30
C LEU A 262 -24.82 -8.53 -0.83
N GLU A 263 -25.80 -8.20 -1.67
CA GLU A 263 -26.54 -9.20 -2.45
C GLU A 263 -25.88 -9.34 -3.83
N VAL A 264 -25.33 -10.53 -4.08
CA VAL A 264 -24.80 -10.94 -5.37
C VAL A 264 -25.97 -11.47 -6.20
N GLN A 265 -26.43 -10.71 -7.18
CA GLN A 265 -27.41 -11.22 -8.15
C GLN A 265 -26.68 -11.83 -9.34
N TYR A 266 -26.94 -13.13 -9.58
CA TYR A 266 -26.53 -13.84 -10.78
C TYR A 266 -27.61 -13.66 -11.85
N ASP A 267 -27.28 -12.97 -12.93
CA ASP A 267 -28.21 -12.87 -14.06
C ASP A 267 -28.12 -14.15 -14.90
N ASN A 268 -29.14 -15.01 -14.82
CA ASN A 268 -29.19 -16.30 -15.51
C ASN A 268 -29.64 -16.19 -16.98
N ALA A 269 -29.73 -14.99 -17.52
CA ALA A 269 -30.10 -14.76 -18.92
C ALA A 269 -28.86 -14.44 -19.74
N ILE A 270 -28.17 -15.47 -20.24
CA ILE A 270 -27.52 -15.59 -21.57
C ILE A 270 -26.57 -16.80 -21.48
N ALA A 271 -26.97 -17.88 -22.15
CA ALA A 271 -26.11 -19.03 -22.40
C ALA A 271 -24.97 -18.63 -23.36
N ALA A 272 -23.88 -18.09 -22.83
CA ALA A 272 -22.50 -18.15 -23.35
C ALA A 272 -21.56 -17.24 -22.53
N ASN A 273 -20.79 -17.83 -21.61
CA ASN A 273 -19.44 -17.40 -21.17
C ASN A 273 -19.16 -15.93 -20.74
N VAL A 274 -20.09 -15.21 -20.11
CA VAL A 274 -19.74 -14.06 -19.25
C VAL A 274 -20.70 -13.99 -18.05
N HIS A 275 -20.21 -14.31 -16.85
CA HIS A 275 -20.98 -14.07 -15.62
C HIS A 275 -20.74 -12.63 -15.16
N HIS A 276 -21.71 -11.75 -15.41
CA HIS A 276 -21.77 -10.41 -14.82
C HIS A 276 -22.34 -10.50 -13.40
N ILE A 277 -21.68 -9.88 -12.43
CA ILE A 277 -22.17 -9.76 -11.05
C ILE A 277 -22.67 -8.32 -10.85
N HIS A 278 -23.97 -8.18 -10.57
CA HIS A 278 -24.52 -6.94 -10.05
C HIS A 278 -24.29 -6.90 -8.53
N MET A 279 -23.51 -5.90 -8.08
CA MET A 279 -23.29 -5.64 -6.66
C MET A 279 -24.26 -4.54 -6.23
N MET A 280 -25.37 -4.95 -5.61
CA MET A 280 -26.37 -4.03 -5.04
C MET A 280 -26.08 -3.89 -3.54
N LEU A 281 -25.69 -2.69 -3.11
CA LEU A 281 -25.70 -2.29 -1.69
C LEU A 281 -27.11 -1.75 -1.39
N VAL A 282 -28.01 -2.62 -0.94
CA VAL A 282 -29.40 -2.25 -0.54
C VAL A 282 -29.47 -1.92 0.94
#